data_AF-A0A7X4CTG4-F1
#
_entry.id   AF-A0A7X4CTG4-F1
#
_cell.length_a   1.000
_cell.length_b   1.000
_cell.length_c   1.000
_cell.angle_alpha   90.00
_cell.angle_beta   90.00
_cell.angle_gamma   90.00
#
_symmetry.space_group_name_H-M   'P 1'
#
loop_
_entity.id
_entity.type
_entity.pdbx_description
1 polymer ?
#
loop_
_entity_poly.entity_id
_entity_poly.type
_entity_poly.pdbx_seq_one_letter_code
_entity_poly.pdbx_strand_id
1 'polypeptide(L)' 'MELGIADLKPFLPGLEDVLDDEEVSELMINGPGEVFVERRGQITTLAAPQLDAAAIARAAIHIARPLR' A
#
# COMPACT_ATOMS: atom_id res chain seq x y z
N MET A 1 18.66 -8.69 3.41
CA MET A 1 17.44 -8.27 4.09
C MET A 1 16.40 -8.21 2.98
N GLU A 2 15.47 -9.15 2.95
CA GLU A 2 14.33 -9.05 2.03
C GLU A 2 13.55 -7.80 2.45
N LEU A 3 13.33 -6.86 1.53
CA LEU A 3 12.37 -5.78 1.75
C LEU A 3 10.99 -6.43 1.89
N GLY A 4 10.41 -6.33 3.08
CA GLY A 4 9.08 -6.88 3.35
C GLY A 4 8.00 -5.79 3.26
N ILE A 5 6.74 -6.19 3.15
CA ILE A 5 5.58 -5.27 3.27
C ILE A 5 5.65 -4.44 4.57
N ALA A 6 6.23 -5.00 5.64
CA ALA A 6 6.43 -4.31 6.91
C ALA A 6 7.23 -3.00 6.78
N ASP A 7 8.15 -2.90 5.81
CA ASP A 7 8.97 -1.71 5.58
C ASP A 7 8.18 -0.59 4.86
N LEU A 8 7.02 -0.91 4.27
CA LEU A 8 6.18 0.03 3.54
C LEU A 8 5.16 0.77 4.41
N LYS A 9 4.79 0.24 5.57
CA LYS A 9 3.78 0.82 6.47
C LYS A 9 4.00 2.31 6.77
N PRO A 10 5.23 2.80 7.06
CA PRO A 10 5.46 4.22 7.34
C PRO A 10 5.14 5.16 6.16
N PHE A 11 5.02 4.62 4.94
CA PHE A 11 4.78 5.37 3.72
C PHE A 11 3.32 5.28 3.22
N LEU A 12 2.51 4.38 3.80
CA LEU A 12 1.14 4.07 3.36
C LEU A 12 0.13 4.27 4.51
N PRO A 13 -0.09 5.52 4.98
CA PRO A 13 -0.96 5.78 6.11
C PRO A 13 -2.41 5.40 5.82
N GLY A 14 -3.07 4.79 6.80
CA GLY A 14 -4.46 4.36 6.70
C GLY A 14 -4.66 3.02 6.01
N LEU A 15 -3.58 2.31 5.67
CA LEU A 15 -3.61 0.96 5.09
C LEU A 15 -3.11 -0.12 6.05
N GLU A 16 -2.87 0.20 7.32
CA GLU A 16 -2.28 -0.71 8.31
C GLU A 16 -3.05 -2.03 8.42
N ASP A 17 -4.39 -1.96 8.52
CA ASP A 17 -5.26 -3.13 8.68
C ASP A 17 -5.19 -4.07 7.47
N VAL A 18 -5.00 -3.55 6.26
CA VAL A 18 -4.96 -4.37 5.03
C VAL A 18 -3.54 -4.81 4.66
N LEU A 19 -2.50 -4.14 5.18
CA LEU A 19 -1.11 -4.56 5.03
C LEU A 19 -0.76 -5.73 5.96
N ASP A 20 -1.50 -5.89 7.06
CA ASP A 20 -1.34 -7.00 8.02
C ASP A 20 -2.34 -8.17 7.79
N ASP A 21 -3.27 -8.02 6.84
CA ASP A 21 -4.29 -9.02 6.53
C ASP A 21 -3.73 -10.09 5.58
N GLU A 22 -3.50 -11.29 6.09
CA GLU A 22 -2.99 -12.44 5.31
C GLU A 22 -3.93 -12.89 4.18
N GLU A 23 -5.20 -12.47 4.19
CA GLU A 23 -6.14 -12.75 3.09
C GLU A 23 -6.01 -11.78 1.92
N VAL A 24 -5.34 -10.64 2.12
CA VAL A 24 -5.10 -9.66 1.06
C VAL A 24 -3.94 -10.14 0.20
N SER A 25 -4.24 -10.39 -1.08
CA SER A 25 -3.20 -10.81 -2.02
C SER A 25 -2.64 -9.64 -2.85
N GLU A 26 -3.42 -8.57 -3.04
CA GLU A 26 -3.00 -7.39 -3.79
C GLU A 26 -3.63 -6.09 -3.27
N LEU A 27 -2.83 -5.03 -3.28
CA LEU A 27 -3.24 -3.64 -3.05
C LEU A 27 -2.91 -2.80 -4.28
N MET A 28 -3.91 -2.11 -4.82
CA MET A 28 -3.73 -1.17 -5.93
C MET A 28 -4.07 0.24 -5.46
N ILE A 29 -3.17 1.18 -5.73
CA ILE A 29 -3.33 2.60 -5.40
C ILE A 29 -3.34 3.38 -6.71
N ASN A 30 -4.49 3.91 -7.09
CA ASN A 30 -4.66 4.62 -8.37
C ASN A 30 -4.51 6.15 -8.23
N GLY A 31 -4.67 6.65 -7.00
CA GLY A 31 -4.64 8.08 -6.71
C GLY A 31 -4.82 8.34 -5.21
N PRO A 32 -4.82 9.62 -4.80
CA PRO A 32 -5.03 10.00 -3.40
C PRO A 32 -6.35 9.46 -2.87
N GLY A 33 -6.28 8.66 -1.81
CA GLY A 33 -7.44 7.98 -1.20
C GLY A 33 -8.15 6.93 -2.05
N GLU A 34 -7.67 6.65 -3.27
CA GLU A 34 -8.25 5.68 -4.19
C GLU A 34 -7.49 4.35 -4.10
N VAL A 35 -7.99 3.46 -3.23
CA VAL A 35 -7.37 2.16 -2.97
C VAL A 35 -8.33 1.03 -3.30
N PHE A 36 -7.79 -0.01 -3.91
CA PHE A 36 -8.48 -1.26 -4.21
C PHE A 36 -7.75 -2.41 -3.54
N VAL A 37 -8.52 -3.30 -2.92
CA VAL A 37 -8.02 -4.45 -2.16
C VAL A 37 -8.56 -5.71 -2.80
N GLU A 38 -7.65 -6.61 -3.16
CA GLU A 38 -7.98 -7.94 -3.63
C GLU A 38 -7.96 -8.93 -2.47
N ARG A 39 -9.03 -9.73 -2.36
CA ARG A 39 -9.08 -10.94 -1.54
C ARG A 39 -9.71 -12.08 -2.34
N ARG A 40 -8.99 -13.19 -2.52
CA ARG A 40 -9.53 -14.46 -3.08
C ARG A 40 -10.27 -14.29 -4.41
N GLY A 41 -9.74 -13.49 -5.31
CA GLY A 41 -10.27 -13.17 -6.64
C GLY A 41 -11.28 -12.02 -6.67
N GLN A 42 -11.57 -11.37 -5.53
CA GLN A 42 -12.56 -10.30 -5.42
C GLN A 42 -11.88 -8.97 -5.11
N ILE A 43 -12.17 -7.96 -5.93
CA ILE A 43 -11.68 -6.59 -5.76
C ILE A 43 -12.75 -5.74 -5.07
N THR A 44 -12.36 -5.04 -4.02
CA THR A 44 -13.22 -4.08 -3.28
C THR A 44 -12.51 -2.74 -3.14
N THR A 45 -13.27 -1.66 -3.00
CA THR A 45 -12.70 -0.34 -2.74
C THR A 45 -12.48 -0.11 -1.25
N LEU A 46 -11.38 0.57 -0.92
CA LEU A 46 -11.06 1.03 0.42
C LEU A 46 -10.83 2.54 0.38
N ALA A 47 -11.59 3.28 1.19
CA ALA A 47 -11.35 4.71 1.36
C ALA A 47 -10.16 4.91 2.30
N ALA A 48 -9.10 5.55 1.80
CA ALA A 48 -7.90 5.86 2.59
C ALA A 48 -7.60 7.36 2.53
N PRO A 49 -8.42 8.23 3.16
CA PRO A 49 -8.29 9.69 3.02
C PRO A 49 -6.95 10.25 3.54
N GLN A 50 -6.22 9.48 4.35
CA GLN A 50 -4.87 9.83 4.83
C GLN A 50 -3.78 9.58 3.78
N LEU A 51 -4.06 8.78 2.75
CA LEU A 51 -3.12 8.46 1.68
C LEU A 51 -3.15 9.56 0.61
N ASP A 52 -2.38 10.62 0.84
CA ASP A 52 -2.25 11.73 -0.10
C ASP A 52 -1.22 11.46 -1.23
N ALA A 53 -1.17 12.36 -2.22
CA ALA A 53 -0.23 12.25 -3.34
C ALA A 53 1.25 12.24 -2.88
N ALA A 54 1.57 12.93 -1.79
CA ALA A 54 2.93 13.00 -1.27
C ALA A 54 3.34 11.69 -0.57
N ALA A 55 2.43 11.02 0.12
CA ALA A 55 2.60 9.68 0.66
C ALA A 55 2.85 8.67 -0.47
N ILE A 56 2.02 8.68 -1.50
CA ILE A 56 2.16 7.80 -2.68
C ILE A 56 3.54 8.00 -3.34
N ALA A 57 3.94 9.25 -3.59
CA ALA A 57 5.23 9.55 -4.19
C ALA A 57 6.40 9.07 -3.31
N ARG A 58 6.32 9.23 -1.99
CA ARG A 58 7.35 8.74 -1.06
C ARG A 58 7.44 7.21 -1.06
N ALA A 59 6.31 6.52 -1.07
CA ALA A 59 6.25 5.06 -1.17
C ALA A 59 6.91 4.58 -2.47
N ALA A 60 6.54 5.17 -3.62
CA ALA A 60 7.13 4.83 -4.91
C ALA A 60 8.65 5.04 -4.95
N ILE A 61 9.14 6.16 -4.39
CA ILE A 61 10.58 6.41 -4.27
C ILE A 61 11.25 5.38 -3.37
N HIS A 62 10.63 5.00 -2.25
CA HIS A 62 11.18 4.00 -1.34
C HIS A 62 11.32 2.63 -2.03
N ILE A 63 10.27 2.19 -2.75
CA ILE A 63 10.25 0.93 -3.50
C ILE A 63 11.28 0.94 -4.64
N ALA A 64 11.40 2.04 -5.38
CA ALA A 64 12.29 2.15 -6.53
C ALA A 64 13.78 2.30 -6.14
N ARG A 65 14.11 2.47 -4.85
CA ARG A 65 15.51 2.62 -4.43
C ARG A 65 16.29 1.34 -4.74
N PRO A 66 17.48 1.45 -5.36
CA PRO A 66 18.32 0.28 -5.56
C PRO A 66 18.69 -0.32 -4.19
N LEU A 67 18.44 -1.61 -4.03
CA LEU A 67 19.04 -2.41 -2.97
C LEU A 67 20.56 -2.31 -3.13
N ARG A 68 21.20 -1.55 -2.24
CA ARG A 68 22.66 -1.49 -2.14
C ARG A 68 23.16 -2.49 -1.11
#